data_AF-A0A354XGT8-F1
#
_entry.id   AF-A0A354XGT8-F1
#
_cell.length_a   1.000
_cell.length_b   1.000
_cell.length_c   1.000
_cell.angle_alpha   90.00
_cell.angle_beta   90.00
_cell.angle_gamma   90.00
#
_symmetry.space_group_name_H-M   'P 1'
#
loop_
_entity.id
_entity.type
_entity.pdbx_description
1 polymer ?
#
loop_
_entity_poly.entity_id
_entity_poly.type
_entity_poly.pdbx_seq_one_letter_code
_entity_poly.pdbx_strand_id
1 'polypeptide(L)'
;LSVLMLFFWLHLRIRRSWRGQIGQAKKGGVLWYLAGGVLLLQLALGGWVTSNYAGIACQGFPTCNSQWWPSMDLSEGFHLTQSVGPNYLHGQLHADARTAIHMVHRMGALLLGAALLALWWRYRGIKVVSIALSLALGAYCLQVALGVANVLLWLPLWLALLHTAGAVLLALSMGWAWWCWRYQKAGQVTVLCPSNASNLKAHESDWST
;
A
#
# COMPACT_ATOMS: atom_id res chain seq x y z
N LEU A 1 -1.01 11.35 -9.37
CA LEU A 1 -0.66 10.70 -8.08
C LEU A 1 0.30 11.55 -7.24
N SER A 2 1.48 11.92 -7.78
CA SER A 2 2.50 12.73 -7.07
C SER A 2 1.93 14.02 -6.45
N VAL A 3 1.15 14.77 -7.23
CA VAL A 3 0.46 16.00 -6.77
C VAL A 3 -0.50 15.72 -5.62
N LEU A 4 -1.30 14.66 -5.69
CA LEU A 4 -2.24 14.27 -4.62
C LEU A 4 -1.50 13.84 -3.34
N MET A 5 -0.40 13.11 -3.47
CA MET A 5 0.44 12.75 -2.31
C MET A 5 1.09 13.99 -1.69
N LEU A 6 1.51 14.96 -2.49
CA LEU A 6 2.05 16.23 -2.02
C LEU A 6 0.99 17.04 -1.26
N PHE A 7 -0.21 17.19 -1.82
CA PHE A 7 -1.31 17.89 -1.15
C PHE A 7 -1.74 17.18 0.13
N PHE A 8 -1.82 15.85 0.11
CA PHE A 8 -2.11 15.07 1.31
C PHE A 8 -1.04 15.29 2.39
N TRP A 9 0.24 15.23 2.01
CA TRP A 9 1.35 15.49 2.93
C TRP A 9 1.32 16.92 3.48
N LEU A 10 1.06 17.92 2.63
CA LEU A 10 0.90 19.32 3.04
C LEU A 10 -0.28 19.48 4.00
N HIS A 11 -1.42 18.87 3.71
CA HIS A 11 -2.61 18.88 4.58
C HIS A 11 -2.30 18.26 5.95
N LEU A 12 -1.58 17.14 6.00
CA LEU A 12 -1.15 16.53 7.27
C LEU A 12 -0.18 17.44 8.05
N ARG A 13 0.74 18.10 7.34
CA ARG A 13 1.71 19.04 7.93
C ARG A 13 1.01 20.28 8.50
N ILE A 14 0.09 20.87 7.76
CA ILE A 14 -0.72 22.03 8.21
C ILE A 14 -1.57 21.62 9.42
N ARG A 15 -2.30 20.49 9.34
CA ARG A 15 -3.13 20.00 10.45
C ARG A 15 -2.32 19.75 11.71
N ARG A 16 -1.07 19.31 11.58
CA ARG A 16 -0.16 19.15 12.71
C ARG A 16 0.30 20.48 13.29
N SER A 17 0.68 21.43 12.43
CA SER A 17 1.05 22.80 12.85
C SER A 17 -0.09 23.45 13.62
N TRP A 18 -1.32 23.30 13.12
CA TRP A 18 -2.55 23.77 13.78
C TRP A 18 -2.85 23.05 15.10
N ARG A 19 -2.53 21.75 15.22
CA ARG A 19 -2.73 20.99 16.47
C ARG A 19 -1.61 21.18 17.51
N GLY A 20 -0.59 22.00 17.24
CA GLY A 20 0.50 22.30 18.20
C GLY A 20 1.31 21.07 18.65
N GLN A 21 1.29 19.95 17.91
CA GLN A 21 1.93 18.71 18.36
C GLN A 21 3.42 18.64 17.98
N ILE A 22 4.28 19.08 18.91
CA ILE A 22 5.75 18.96 18.82
C ILE A 22 6.19 17.57 19.35
N GLY A 23 5.75 16.50 18.69
CA GLY A 23 6.28 15.16 18.93
C GLY A 23 7.64 14.93 18.24
N GLN A 24 8.62 14.41 18.99
CA GLN A 24 9.90 13.94 18.46
C GLN A 24 9.70 12.86 17.40
N ALA A 25 10.32 13.07 16.25
CA ALA A 25 10.12 12.24 15.09
C ALA A 25 11.09 11.04 15.12
N LYS A 26 10.63 9.82 15.43
CA LYS A 26 11.40 8.53 15.33
C LYS A 26 12.10 8.29 13.99
N LYS A 27 13.41 7.99 13.93
CA LYS A 27 14.09 7.64 12.66
C LYS A 27 13.38 6.48 11.95
N GLY A 28 13.28 6.55 10.61
CA GLY A 28 12.52 5.60 9.79
C GLY A 28 13.05 4.17 9.91
N GLY A 29 12.18 3.20 10.22
CA GLY A 29 12.54 1.79 10.26
C GLY A 29 12.67 1.24 8.84
N VAL A 30 13.68 0.41 8.58
CA VAL A 30 13.96 -0.21 7.27
C VAL A 30 12.71 -0.84 6.64
N LEU A 31 11.88 -1.50 7.46
CA LEU A 31 10.64 -2.14 6.99
C LEU A 31 9.62 -1.17 6.36
N TRP A 32 9.53 0.07 6.86
CA TRP A 32 8.64 1.09 6.26
C TRP A 32 9.16 1.56 4.90
N TYR A 33 10.47 1.71 4.76
CA TYR A 33 11.09 2.07 3.48
C TYR A 33 10.95 0.95 2.46
N LEU A 34 11.13 -0.32 2.88
CA LEU A 34 10.89 -1.48 2.02
C LEU A 34 9.43 -1.55 1.57
N ALA A 35 8.46 -1.47 2.48
CA ALA A 35 7.04 -1.51 2.13
C ALA A 35 6.63 -0.34 1.22
N GLY A 36 7.14 0.88 1.49
CA GLY A 36 6.93 2.04 0.64
C GLY A 36 7.57 1.89 -0.75
N GLY A 37 8.79 1.34 -0.82
CA GLY A 37 9.49 1.07 -2.08
C GLY A 37 8.77 0.03 -2.94
N VAL A 38 8.31 -1.08 -2.33
CA VAL A 38 7.52 -2.10 -3.02
C VAL A 38 6.19 -1.52 -3.54
N LEU A 39 5.52 -0.68 -2.75
CA LEU A 39 4.31 0.00 -3.20
C LEU A 39 4.58 0.91 -4.41
N LEU A 40 5.65 1.72 -4.37
CA LEU A 40 6.04 2.58 -5.48
C LEU A 40 6.37 1.77 -6.74
N LEU A 41 7.11 0.67 -6.58
CA LEU A 41 7.40 -0.26 -7.67
C LEU A 41 6.11 -0.83 -8.26
N GLN A 42 5.16 -1.26 -7.42
CA GLN A 42 3.88 -1.80 -7.88
C GLN A 42 3.06 -0.77 -8.66
N LEU A 43 3.07 0.49 -8.24
CA LEU A 43 2.40 1.58 -8.97
C LEU A 43 3.08 1.86 -10.31
N ALA A 44 4.41 1.84 -10.36
CA ALA A 44 5.17 1.96 -11.60
C ALA A 44 4.88 0.80 -12.56
N LEU A 45 4.88 -0.44 -12.06
CA LEU A 45 4.51 -1.64 -12.82
C LEU A 45 3.06 -1.57 -13.33
N GLY A 46 2.13 -1.08 -12.51
CA GLY A 46 0.74 -0.86 -12.94
C GLY A 46 0.64 0.16 -14.08
N GLY A 47 1.39 1.27 -13.98
CA GLY A 47 1.54 2.23 -15.08
C GLY A 47 2.11 1.58 -16.34
N TRP A 48 3.17 0.78 -16.19
CA TRP A 48 3.81 0.04 -17.28
C TRP A 48 2.85 -0.93 -17.99
N VAL A 49 2.00 -1.64 -17.23
CA VAL A 49 0.95 -2.52 -17.78
C VAL A 49 -0.02 -1.72 -18.65
N THR A 50 -0.46 -0.55 -18.19
CA THR A 50 -1.40 0.30 -18.94
C THR A 50 -0.76 0.92 -20.18
N SER A 51 0.49 1.40 -20.09
CA SER A 51 1.21 2.01 -21.21
C SER A 51 1.52 1.02 -22.34
N ASN A 52 1.74 -0.25 -22.01
CA ASN A 52 2.06 -1.30 -22.97
C ASN A 52 0.84 -2.16 -23.38
N TYR A 53 -0.38 -1.77 -22.98
CA TYR A 53 -1.62 -2.54 -23.21
C TYR A 53 -1.53 -4.01 -22.76
N ALA A 54 -0.72 -4.29 -21.73
CA ALA A 54 -0.46 -5.65 -21.25
C ALA A 54 -1.58 -6.21 -20.36
N GLY A 55 -2.56 -5.38 -19.97
CA GLY A 55 -3.67 -5.78 -19.10
C GLY A 55 -4.57 -6.89 -19.68
N ILE A 56 -4.58 -7.04 -21.00
CA ILE A 56 -5.34 -8.08 -21.71
C ILE A 56 -4.49 -9.29 -22.13
N ALA A 57 -3.18 -9.30 -21.83
CA ALA A 57 -2.26 -10.34 -22.29
C ALA A 57 -2.51 -11.72 -21.63
N CYS A 58 -3.02 -11.71 -20.40
CA CYS A 58 -3.40 -12.92 -19.67
C CYS A 58 -4.88 -12.91 -19.38
N GLN A 59 -5.59 -13.94 -19.82
CA GLN A 59 -6.96 -14.23 -19.43
C GLN A 59 -7.01 -15.34 -18.37
N GLY A 60 -7.86 -15.14 -17.38
CA GLY A 60 -8.00 -16.03 -16.22
C GLY A 60 -7.16 -15.66 -14.99
N PHE A 61 -7.55 -16.26 -13.87
CA PHE A 61 -6.90 -16.15 -12.56
C PHE A 61 -7.15 -17.46 -11.79
N PRO A 62 -6.14 -18.08 -11.14
CA PRO A 62 -4.76 -17.63 -10.96
C PRO A 62 -3.85 -17.86 -12.18
N THR A 63 -4.22 -18.78 -13.07
CA THR A 63 -3.46 -19.08 -14.30
C THR A 63 -3.53 -17.94 -15.31
N CYS A 64 -2.52 -17.81 -16.17
CA CYS A 64 -2.54 -16.94 -17.35
C CYS A 64 -2.75 -17.82 -18.60
N ASN A 65 -3.87 -17.64 -19.32
CA ASN A 65 -4.18 -18.39 -20.55
C ASN A 65 -4.07 -19.91 -20.38
N SER A 66 -4.66 -20.45 -19.30
CA SER A 66 -4.59 -21.87 -18.86
C SER A 66 -3.22 -22.40 -18.42
N GLN A 67 -2.19 -21.54 -18.39
CA GLN A 67 -0.84 -21.89 -17.94
C GLN A 67 -0.51 -21.22 -16.60
N TRP A 68 0.16 -21.94 -15.71
CA TRP A 68 0.67 -21.37 -14.46
C TRP A 68 1.94 -20.55 -14.68
N TRP A 69 2.75 -20.94 -15.66
CA TRP A 69 3.99 -20.29 -16.02
C TRP A 69 4.13 -20.24 -17.55
N PRO A 70 3.53 -19.22 -18.20
CA PRO A 70 3.60 -19.09 -19.65
C PRO A 70 5.01 -18.74 -20.13
N SER A 71 5.24 -18.88 -21.43
CA SER A 71 6.42 -18.29 -22.08
C SER A 71 6.44 -16.78 -21.82
N MET A 72 7.57 -16.30 -21.30
CA MET A 72 7.75 -14.91 -20.90
C MET A 72 9.11 -14.42 -21.38
N ASP A 73 9.11 -13.30 -22.09
CA ASP A 73 10.34 -12.60 -22.47
C ASP A 73 10.49 -11.33 -21.61
N LEU A 74 11.22 -11.46 -20.51
CA LEU A 74 11.49 -10.35 -19.59
C LEU A 74 12.48 -9.33 -20.17
N SER A 75 13.40 -9.78 -21.02
CA SER A 75 14.36 -8.91 -21.71
C SER A 75 13.62 -7.92 -22.60
N GLU A 76 12.77 -8.40 -23.50
CA GLU A 76 12.02 -7.55 -24.41
C GLU A 76 10.94 -6.73 -23.65
N GLY A 77 10.30 -7.32 -22.63
CA GLY A 77 9.25 -6.65 -21.85
C GLY A 77 9.69 -5.47 -20.97
N PHE A 78 10.98 -5.38 -20.63
CA PHE A 78 11.56 -4.30 -19.80
C PHE A 78 12.73 -3.57 -20.49
N HIS A 79 12.91 -3.76 -21.79
CA HIS A 79 13.88 -3.01 -22.58
C HIS A 79 13.37 -1.58 -22.82
N LEU A 80 14.02 -0.60 -22.17
CA LEU A 80 13.61 0.82 -22.22
C LEU A 80 13.80 1.47 -23.61
N THR A 81 14.66 0.88 -24.44
CA THR A 81 14.96 1.31 -25.81
C THR A 81 14.49 0.26 -26.79
N GLN A 82 13.17 0.10 -26.95
CA GLN A 82 12.65 -0.65 -28.08
C GLN A 82 13.05 0.08 -29.36
N SER A 83 13.99 -0.49 -30.10
CA SER A 83 14.27 -0.07 -31.47
C SER A 83 13.01 -0.30 -32.29
N VAL A 84 12.39 0.78 -32.76
CA VAL A 84 11.31 0.75 -33.76
C VAL A 84 11.93 0.32 -35.09
N GLY A 85 12.27 -0.97 -35.19
CA GLY A 85 12.92 -1.57 -36.35
C GLY A 85 11.90 -2.14 -37.35
N PRO A 86 12.32 -2.41 -38.60
CA PRO A 86 11.45 -2.77 -39.72
C PRO A 86 10.64 -4.07 -39.55
N ASN A 87 10.88 -4.84 -38.49
CA ASN A 87 10.09 -6.01 -38.10
C ASN A 87 8.75 -5.66 -37.41
N TYR A 88 8.42 -4.38 -37.22
CA TYR A 88 7.08 -3.94 -36.83
C TYR A 88 5.98 -4.34 -37.84
N LEU A 89 6.34 -4.72 -39.07
CA LEU A 89 5.40 -5.24 -40.08
C LEU A 89 4.94 -6.70 -39.82
N HIS A 90 5.59 -7.43 -38.91
CA HIS A 90 5.03 -8.66 -38.29
C HIS A 90 4.46 -8.41 -36.87
N GLY A 91 4.45 -7.15 -36.43
CA GLY A 91 3.24 -6.56 -35.83
C GLY A 91 3.05 -6.61 -34.33
N GLN A 92 3.97 -7.11 -33.50
CA GLN A 92 3.77 -7.12 -32.05
C GLN A 92 5.07 -6.92 -31.27
N LEU A 93 5.04 -6.08 -30.23
CA LEU A 93 5.74 -6.42 -28.99
C LEU A 93 5.22 -7.81 -28.61
N HIS A 94 6.06 -8.83 -28.76
CA HIS A 94 5.62 -10.23 -28.76
C HIS A 94 4.70 -10.51 -27.57
N ALA A 95 3.66 -11.32 -27.79
CA ALA A 95 2.69 -11.69 -26.76
C ALA A 95 3.35 -12.14 -25.44
N ASP A 96 4.52 -12.79 -25.54
CA ASP A 96 5.35 -13.22 -24.42
C ASP A 96 5.91 -12.06 -23.57
N ALA A 97 6.27 -10.92 -24.18
CA ALA A 97 6.77 -9.74 -23.48
C ALA A 97 5.65 -9.04 -22.69
N ARG A 98 4.45 -8.91 -23.27
CA ARG A 98 3.27 -8.38 -22.56
C ARG A 98 2.82 -9.30 -21.42
N THR A 99 2.90 -10.61 -21.67
CA THR A 99 2.64 -11.63 -20.65
C THR A 99 3.62 -11.49 -19.49
N ALA A 100 4.91 -11.28 -19.77
CA ALA A 100 5.94 -11.06 -18.77
C ALA A 100 5.63 -9.81 -17.90
N ILE A 101 5.29 -8.68 -18.52
CA ILE A 101 4.90 -7.45 -17.80
C ILE A 101 3.72 -7.71 -16.86
N HIS A 102 2.67 -8.39 -17.35
CA HIS A 102 1.47 -8.64 -16.57
C HIS A 102 1.74 -9.63 -15.41
N MET A 103 2.54 -10.67 -15.64
CA MET A 103 2.98 -11.60 -14.58
C MET A 103 3.83 -10.92 -13.51
N VAL A 104 4.79 -10.08 -13.89
CA VAL A 104 5.60 -9.31 -12.94
C VAL A 104 4.72 -8.39 -12.09
N HIS A 105 3.70 -7.76 -12.68
CA HIS A 105 2.73 -6.97 -11.91
C HIS A 105 1.93 -7.83 -10.91
N ARG A 106 1.51 -9.05 -11.29
CA ARG A 106 0.84 -10.00 -10.36
C ARG A 106 1.76 -10.41 -9.21
N MET A 107 3.02 -10.72 -9.50
CA MET A 107 4.02 -11.09 -8.48
C MET A 107 4.33 -9.92 -7.54
N GLY A 108 4.45 -8.70 -8.07
CA GLY A 108 4.64 -7.49 -7.27
C GLY A 108 3.47 -7.23 -6.32
N ALA A 109 2.23 -7.53 -6.73
CA ALA A 109 1.07 -7.42 -5.85
C ALA A 109 1.16 -8.39 -4.67
N LEU A 110 1.60 -9.63 -4.89
CA LEU A 110 1.82 -10.60 -3.82
C LEU A 110 2.92 -10.14 -2.85
N LEU A 111 4.03 -9.62 -3.38
CA LEU A 111 5.12 -9.06 -2.58
C LEU A 111 4.65 -7.89 -1.72
N LEU A 112 3.83 -6.99 -2.30
CA LEU A 112 3.23 -5.88 -1.57
C LEU A 112 2.30 -6.38 -0.45
N GLY A 113 1.46 -7.37 -0.72
CA GLY A 113 0.59 -7.99 0.29
C GLY A 113 1.39 -8.57 1.46
N ALA A 114 2.47 -9.30 1.17
CA ALA A 114 3.37 -9.84 2.18
C ALA A 114 4.04 -8.73 3.02
N ALA A 115 4.51 -7.66 2.37
CA ALA A 115 5.10 -6.51 3.07
C ALA A 115 4.09 -5.80 3.99
N LEU A 116 2.85 -5.59 3.53
CA LEU A 116 1.77 -5.01 4.33
C LEU A 116 1.41 -5.87 5.54
N LEU A 117 1.30 -7.19 5.34
CA LEU A 117 1.01 -8.15 6.42
C LEU A 117 2.14 -8.18 7.45
N ALA A 118 3.40 -8.20 7.02
CA ALA A 118 4.55 -8.16 7.92
C ALA A 118 4.56 -6.86 8.75
N LEU A 119 4.24 -5.72 8.11
CA LEU A 119 4.16 -4.43 8.77
C LEU A 119 3.01 -4.38 9.79
N TRP A 120 1.84 -4.88 9.41
CA TRP A 120 0.68 -5.00 10.31
C TRP A 120 1.02 -5.89 11.51
N TRP A 121 1.59 -7.08 11.27
CA TRP A 121 1.98 -8.01 12.34
C TRP A 121 2.96 -7.39 13.32
N ARG A 122 3.96 -6.65 12.82
CA ARG A 122 4.99 -5.99 13.62
C ARG A 122 4.45 -4.84 14.49
N TYR A 123 3.41 -4.15 14.03
CA TYR A 123 2.86 -2.96 14.68
C TYR A 123 1.43 -3.14 15.22
N ARG A 124 0.88 -4.36 15.19
CA ARG A 124 -0.47 -4.68 15.68
C ARG A 124 -0.71 -4.29 17.14
N GLY A 125 0.34 -4.25 17.95
CA GLY A 125 0.28 -3.85 19.36
C GLY A 125 0.04 -2.36 19.59
N ILE A 126 0.17 -1.51 18.55
CA ILE A 126 -0.04 -0.06 18.69
C ILE A 126 -1.33 0.35 17.99
N LYS A 127 -2.42 0.51 18.76
CA LYS A 127 -3.80 0.71 18.27
C LYS A 127 -3.93 1.72 17.11
N VAL A 128 -3.31 2.90 17.23
CA VAL A 128 -3.41 3.95 16.21
C VAL A 128 -2.79 3.51 14.87
N VAL A 129 -1.66 2.81 14.91
CA VAL A 129 -0.98 2.33 13.70
C VAL A 129 -1.62 1.07 13.17
N SER A 130 -2.08 0.17 14.05
CA SER A 130 -2.75 -1.06 13.62
C SER A 130 -4.06 -0.76 12.91
N ILE A 131 -4.87 0.20 13.37
CA ILE A 131 -6.09 0.64 12.67
C ILE A 131 -5.73 1.20 11.28
N ALA A 132 -4.73 2.08 11.19
CA ALA A 132 -4.30 2.65 9.92
C ALA A 132 -3.78 1.58 8.93
N LEU A 133 -3.01 0.60 9.42
CA LEU A 133 -2.52 -0.52 8.61
C LEU A 133 -3.65 -1.48 8.22
N SER A 134 -4.64 -1.71 9.08
CA SER A 134 -5.82 -2.51 8.73
C SER A 134 -6.63 -1.85 7.60
N LEU A 135 -6.74 -0.52 7.59
CA LEU A 135 -7.35 0.21 6.47
C LEU A 135 -6.54 0.05 5.17
N ALA A 136 -5.21 0.15 5.24
CA ALA A 136 -4.35 -0.09 4.08
C ALA A 136 -4.46 -1.53 3.57
N LEU A 137 -4.53 -2.52 4.46
CA LEU A 137 -4.73 -3.92 4.10
C LEU A 137 -6.11 -4.16 3.48
N GLY A 138 -7.16 -3.53 4.01
CA GLY A 138 -8.50 -3.56 3.41
C GLY A 138 -8.53 -2.94 2.00
N ALA A 139 -7.87 -1.80 1.81
CA ALA A 139 -7.71 -1.17 0.50
C ALA A 139 -6.92 -2.07 -0.46
N TYR A 140 -5.89 -2.76 0.01
CA TYR A 140 -5.15 -3.75 -0.77
C TYR A 140 -6.03 -4.93 -1.21
N CYS A 141 -6.84 -5.51 -0.31
CA CYS A 141 -7.75 -6.59 -0.65
C CYS A 141 -8.78 -6.15 -1.71
N LEU A 142 -9.32 -4.94 -1.58
CA LEU A 142 -10.18 -4.34 -2.59
C LEU A 142 -9.45 -4.18 -3.93
N GLN A 143 -8.18 -3.74 -3.90
CA GLN A 143 -7.37 -3.59 -5.10
C GLN A 143 -7.14 -4.91 -5.83
N VAL A 144 -6.86 -5.98 -5.09
CA VAL A 144 -6.72 -7.34 -5.64
C VAL A 144 -8.03 -7.79 -6.26
N ALA A 145 -9.17 -7.62 -5.58
CA ALA A 145 -10.48 -7.99 -6.11
C ALA A 145 -10.80 -7.22 -7.40
N LEU A 146 -10.56 -5.90 -7.44
CA LEU A 146 -10.72 -5.08 -8.64
C LEU A 146 -9.76 -5.51 -9.76
N GLY A 147 -8.53 -5.88 -9.44
CA GLY A 147 -7.54 -6.37 -10.41
C GLY A 147 -7.95 -7.70 -11.04
N VAL A 148 -8.41 -8.65 -10.21
CA VAL A 148 -8.94 -9.94 -10.68
C VAL A 148 -10.18 -9.72 -11.54
N ALA A 149 -11.10 -8.87 -11.10
CA ALA A 149 -12.31 -8.56 -11.87
C ALA A 149 -11.99 -7.89 -13.22
N ASN A 150 -10.97 -7.03 -13.28
CA ASN A 150 -10.48 -6.45 -14.54
C ASN A 150 -10.00 -7.51 -15.52
N VAL A 151 -9.29 -8.53 -15.05
CA VAL A 151 -8.87 -9.65 -15.91
C VAL A 151 -10.06 -10.49 -16.36
N LEU A 152 -10.95 -10.88 -15.45
CA LEU A 152 -12.06 -11.79 -15.76
C LEU A 152 -13.14 -11.15 -16.65
N LEU A 153 -13.32 -9.83 -16.57
CA LEU A 153 -14.35 -9.09 -17.30
C LEU A 153 -13.83 -8.39 -18.56
N TRP A 154 -12.65 -8.76 -19.06
CA TRP A 154 -12.06 -8.19 -20.28
C TRP A 154 -11.80 -6.67 -20.19
N LEU A 155 -11.30 -6.23 -19.04
CA LEU A 155 -10.79 -4.88 -18.81
C LEU A 155 -11.80 -3.75 -19.11
N PRO A 156 -13.03 -3.78 -18.55
CA PRO A 156 -14.01 -2.75 -18.83
C PRO A 156 -13.56 -1.41 -18.23
N LEU A 157 -13.73 -0.32 -18.99
CA LEU A 157 -13.15 0.98 -18.67
C LEU A 157 -13.45 1.47 -17.24
N TRP A 158 -14.71 1.33 -16.79
CA TRP A 158 -15.12 1.77 -15.46
C TRP A 158 -14.39 1.00 -14.34
N LEU A 159 -14.10 -0.28 -14.55
CA LEU A 159 -13.42 -1.13 -13.57
C LEU A 159 -11.90 -0.87 -13.56
N ALA A 160 -11.33 -0.55 -14.73
CA ALA A 160 -9.95 -0.09 -14.83
C ALA A 160 -9.75 1.27 -14.12
N LEU A 161 -10.72 2.17 -14.26
CA LEU A 161 -10.76 3.43 -13.52
C LEU A 161 -10.90 3.21 -12.01
N LEU A 162 -11.80 2.33 -11.57
CA LEU A 162 -11.94 1.97 -10.16
C LEU A 162 -10.67 1.36 -9.59
N HIS A 163 -9.99 0.49 -10.35
CA HIS A 163 -8.70 -0.07 -9.94
C HIS A 163 -7.64 1.03 -9.81
N THR A 164 -7.60 1.99 -10.73
CA THR A 164 -6.68 3.13 -10.62
C THR A 164 -7.00 3.99 -9.39
N ALA A 165 -8.28 4.29 -9.13
CA ALA A 165 -8.71 5.02 -7.95
C ALA A 165 -8.38 4.28 -6.64
N GLY A 166 -8.56 2.95 -6.62
CA GLY A 166 -8.18 2.09 -5.51
C GLY A 166 -6.67 2.12 -5.22
N ALA A 167 -5.82 2.20 -6.24
CA ALA A 167 -4.38 2.36 -6.06
C ALA A 167 -4.03 3.70 -5.36
N VAL A 168 -4.75 4.78 -5.69
CA VAL A 168 -4.61 6.08 -4.99
C VAL A 168 -5.03 5.94 -3.52
N LEU A 169 -6.16 5.29 -3.25
CA LEU A 169 -6.64 5.06 -1.88
C LEU A 169 -5.64 4.23 -1.06
N LEU A 170 -5.06 3.19 -1.65
CA LEU A 170 -4.00 2.39 -1.02
C LEU A 170 -2.76 3.23 -0.72
N ALA A 171 -2.32 4.08 -1.66
CA ALA A 171 -1.19 4.96 -1.44
C ALA A 171 -1.43 5.99 -0.32
N LEU A 172 -2.63 6.57 -0.26
CA LEU A 172 -3.02 7.52 0.79
C LEU A 172 -3.13 6.84 2.16
N SER A 173 -3.73 5.65 2.24
CA SER A 173 -3.83 4.88 3.49
C SER A 173 -2.46 4.43 4.00
N MET A 174 -1.54 4.02 3.13
CA MET A 174 -0.15 3.75 3.50
C MET A 174 0.56 5.01 4.00
N GLY A 175 0.43 6.13 3.30
CA GLY A 175 1.01 7.42 3.72
C GLY A 175 0.48 7.87 5.09
N TRP A 176 -0.82 7.66 5.33
CA TRP A 176 -1.45 7.90 6.64
C TRP A 176 -0.88 6.98 7.73
N ALA A 177 -0.76 5.68 7.45
CA ALA A 177 -0.19 4.72 8.40
C ALA A 177 1.27 5.07 8.75
N TRP A 178 2.07 5.45 7.75
CA TRP A 178 3.43 5.93 7.95
C TRP A 178 3.47 7.20 8.80
N TRP A 179 2.58 8.16 8.54
CA TRP A 179 2.46 9.37 9.34
C TRP A 179 2.07 9.08 10.80
N CYS A 180 1.06 8.23 11.02
CA CYS A 180 0.64 7.79 12.34
C CYS A 180 1.76 7.11 13.11
N TRP A 181 2.61 6.33 12.43
CA TRP A 181 3.79 5.70 13.02
C TRP A 181 4.90 6.70 13.32
N ARG A 182 5.19 7.61 12.38
CA ARG A 182 6.23 8.64 12.46
C ARG A 182 6.01 9.60 13.63
N TYR A 183 4.73 9.89 13.94
CA TYR A 183 4.31 10.90 14.91
C TYR A 183 3.41 10.34 16.02
N GLN A 184 3.63 9.08 16.40
CA GLN A 184 3.07 8.59 17.66
C GLN A 184 3.50 9.52 18.79
N LYS A 185 2.54 10.01 19.59
CA LYS A 185 2.85 10.65 20.87
C LYS A 185 3.61 9.61 21.70
N ALA A 186 4.87 9.90 22.07
CA ALA A 186 5.52 9.16 23.12
C ALA A 186 4.69 9.36 24.40
N GLY A 187 4.06 8.29 24.91
CA GLY A 187 3.35 8.33 26.19
C GLY A 187 1.84 8.07 26.17
N GLN A 188 1.40 6.93 25.63
CA GLN A 188 0.20 6.23 26.15
C GLN A 188 0.55 4.79 26.53
N VAL A 189 1.71 4.61 27.18
CA VAL A 189 1.90 3.52 28.14
C VAL A 189 1.43 4.06 29.49
N THR A 190 0.12 4.34 29.61
CA THR A 190 -0.48 4.48 30.92
C THR A 190 -0.88 3.07 31.32
N VAL A 191 -0.08 2.51 32.20
CA VAL A 191 -0.40 1.39 33.06
C VAL A 191 -1.82 1.61 33.61
N LEU A 192 -2.82 0.94 33.06
CA LEU A 192 -4.07 0.67 33.76
C LEU A 192 -3.88 -0.69 34.44
N CYS A 193 -3.00 -0.72 35.44
CA CYS A 193 -3.15 -1.69 36.51
C CYS A 193 -4.18 -1.06 37.46
N PRO A 194 -5.31 -1.70 37.76
CA PRO A 194 -6.24 -1.16 38.73
C PRO A 194 -5.60 -1.34 40.10
N SER A 195 -4.93 -0.32 40.63
CA SER A 195 -4.61 -0.31 42.06
C SER A 195 -5.90 0.01 42.79
N ASN A 196 -6.50 -1.05 43.32
CA ASN A 196 -7.55 -1.02 44.31
C ASN A 196 -7.07 -0.17 45.51
N ALA A 197 -7.49 1.10 45.56
CA ALA A 197 -7.32 1.97 46.72
C ALA A 197 -8.64 2.00 47.51
N SER A 198 -9.09 0.82 47.93
CA SER A 198 -9.91 0.71 49.13
C SER A 198 -8.99 0.87 50.34
N ASN A 199 -9.36 1.79 51.24
CA ASN A 199 -8.73 2.15 52.53
C ASN A 199 -7.79 3.36 52.50
N LEU A 200 -8.36 4.52 52.85
CA LEU A 200 -7.95 5.32 54.02
C LEU A 200 -9.01 6.43 54.26
N LYS A 201 -10.18 5.99 54.74
CA LYS A 201 -10.99 6.80 55.64
C LYS A 201 -10.29 6.80 57.00
N ALA A 202 -9.53 7.84 57.33
CA ALA A 202 -9.10 8.15 58.69
C ALA A 202 -8.30 9.47 58.70
N HIS A 203 -8.98 10.62 58.58
CA HIS A 203 -8.49 11.88 59.14
C HIS A 203 -9.61 12.93 59.09
N GLU A 204 -10.69 12.65 59.82
CA GLU A 204 -11.79 13.59 60.03
C GLU A 204 -12.07 13.63 61.54
N SER A 205 -11.11 14.16 62.30
CA SER A 205 -11.29 14.49 63.72
C SER A 205 -10.07 15.28 64.25
N ASP A 206 -9.91 16.53 63.85
CA ASP A 206 -9.27 17.53 64.72
C ASP A 206 -9.37 18.91 64.06
N TRP A 207 -10.32 19.75 64.48
CA TRP A 207 -10.25 21.23 64.47
C TRP A 207 -11.44 21.79 65.28
N SER A 208 -11.55 21.38 66.54
CA SER A 208 -12.38 22.07 67.54
C SER A 208 -11.49 22.60 68.64
N THR A 209 -11.03 23.85 68.51
CA THR A 209 -10.90 24.86 69.57
C THR A 209 -10.35 26.16 69.00
#